data_AF-A0A7S0NAE3-F1
#
_entry.id   AF-A0A7S0NAE3-F1
#
_cell.length_a   1.000
_cell.length_b   1.000
_cell.length_c   1.000
_cell.angle_alpha   90.00
_cell.angle_beta   90.00
_cell.angle_gamma   90.00
#
_symmetry.space_group_name_H-M   'P 1'
#
loop_
_entity.id
_entity.type
_entity.pdbx_description
1 polymer ?
#
loop_
_entity_poly.entity_id
_entity_poly.type
_entity_poly.pdbx_seq_one_letter_code
_entity_poly.pdbx_strand_id
1 'polypeptide(L)'
;REKDGTFKECLVQRYLMNPHLINGYKYDMRIYVVVTCFDPLRVYVFEDGLVRFATEKYSTADATLKKRTMHLTNYSVNQKLNAGAFNMEEEEDGKGSKWSLKALRSYFAENGLDFEPVWEQVHDIVVK
;
A
#
# COMPACT_ATOMS: atom_id res chain seq x y z
N ARG A 1 19.17 -20.39 2.68
CA ARG A 1 20.40 -20.91 3.31
C ARG A 1 21.45 -19.83 3.12
N GLU A 2 21.83 -19.14 4.19
CA GLU A 2 23.03 -18.31 4.14
C GLU A 2 24.26 -19.23 4.04
N LYS A 3 25.42 -18.66 3.67
CA LYS A 3 26.66 -19.41 3.37
C LYS A 3 27.22 -20.19 4.57
N ASP A 4 26.66 -20.02 5.75
CA ASP A 4 27.03 -20.56 7.05
C ASP A 4 26.07 -21.66 7.56
N GLY A 5 25.02 -22.00 6.80
CA GLY A 5 24.06 -23.04 7.19
C GLY A 5 23.03 -22.60 8.23
N THR A 6 23.00 -21.33 8.64
CA THR A 6 21.93 -20.80 9.48
C THR A 6 20.66 -20.56 8.65
N PHE A 7 19.52 -20.92 9.23
CA PHE A 7 18.21 -20.61 8.65
C PHE A 7 17.83 -19.20 9.10
N LYS A 8 17.57 -18.34 8.12
CA LYS A 8 17.03 -17.01 8.39
C LYS A 8 15.61 -17.17 8.95
N GLU A 9 15.37 -16.63 10.14
CA GLU A 9 14.03 -16.56 10.70
C GLU A 9 13.09 -15.86 9.71
N CYS A 10 11.92 -16.43 9.46
CA CYS A 10 10.95 -15.89 8.52
C CYS A 10 9.52 -15.97 9.06
N LEU A 11 8.73 -14.95 8.72
CA LEU A 11 7.29 -14.96 8.95
C LEU A 11 6.60 -15.47 7.69
N VAL A 12 5.75 -16.49 7.85
CA VAL A 12 4.86 -16.96 6.79
C VAL A 12 3.48 -16.35 7.02
N GLN A 13 3.01 -15.54 6.07
CA GLN A 13 1.70 -14.90 6.12
C GLN A 13 0.86 -15.33 4.92
N ARG A 14 -0.43 -15.58 5.15
CA ARG A 14 -1.39 -15.80 4.07
C ARG A 14 -1.42 -14.58 3.16
N TYR A 15 -1.14 -14.79 1.88
CA TYR A 15 -1.19 -13.73 0.89
C TYR A 15 -2.64 -13.32 0.58
N LEU A 16 -2.92 -12.03 0.53
CA LEU A 16 -4.22 -11.49 0.12
C LEU A 16 -4.35 -11.61 -1.41
N MET A 17 -5.02 -12.67 -1.86
CA MET A 17 -5.18 -13.02 -3.28
C MET A 17 -6.25 -12.21 -4.02
N ASN A 18 -7.17 -11.56 -3.29
CA ASN A 18 -8.20 -10.71 -3.87
C ASN A 18 -8.16 -9.31 -3.24
N PRO A 19 -7.08 -8.52 -3.48
CA PRO A 19 -7.00 -7.16 -2.99
C PRO A 19 -7.98 -6.25 -3.76
N HIS A 20 -8.40 -5.14 -3.13
CA HIS A 20 -9.03 -4.06 -3.87
C HIS A 20 -8.02 -3.47 -4.86
N LEU A 21 -8.46 -3.19 -6.09
CA LEU A 21 -7.62 -2.70 -7.19
C LEU A 21 -8.18 -1.37 -7.70
N ILE A 22 -7.29 -0.47 -8.10
CA ILE A 22 -7.66 0.75 -8.82
C ILE A 22 -6.97 0.69 -10.17
N ASN A 23 -7.74 0.85 -11.26
CA ASN A 23 -7.25 0.72 -12.63
C ASN A 23 -6.51 -0.61 -12.92
N GLY A 24 -6.81 -1.66 -12.15
CA GLY A 24 -6.15 -2.97 -12.23
C GLY A 24 -4.82 -3.07 -11.50
N TYR A 25 -4.38 -2.04 -10.77
CA TYR A 25 -3.14 -2.03 -9.99
C TYR A 25 -3.42 -2.29 -8.51
N LYS A 26 -2.57 -3.12 -7.90
CA LYS A 26 -2.58 -3.34 -6.45
C LYS A 26 -1.99 -2.10 -5.76
N TYR A 27 -2.52 -1.75 -4.59
CA TYR A 27 -1.99 -0.66 -3.78
C TYR A 27 -1.99 -0.98 -2.30
N ASP A 28 -1.25 -0.16 -1.54
CA ASP A 28 -1.33 -0.10 -0.08
C ASP A 28 -1.48 1.35 0.40
N MET A 29 -1.98 1.51 1.62
CA MET A 29 -2.08 2.81 2.29
C MET A 29 -1.02 2.91 3.39
N ARG A 30 -0.23 3.97 3.35
CA ARG A 30 0.67 4.38 4.42
C ARG A 30 -0.01 5.47 5.24
N ILE A 31 -0.38 5.09 6.45
CA ILE A 31 -0.97 5.99 7.45
C ILE A 31 0.12 6.39 8.43
N TYR A 32 0.15 7.67 8.80
CA TYR A 32 1.10 8.21 9.76
C TYR A 32 0.43 8.36 11.13
N VAL A 33 1.08 7.82 12.15
CA VAL A 33 0.58 7.83 13.52
C VAL A 33 1.69 8.32 14.44
N VAL A 34 1.36 9.21 15.37
CA VAL A 34 2.25 9.68 16.42
C VAL A 34 1.71 9.26 17.78
N VAL A 35 2.56 8.65 18.60
CA VAL A 35 2.27 8.32 19.99
C VAL A 35 3.07 9.28 20.87
N THR A 36 2.37 10.03 21.71
CA THR A 36 2.99 11.08 22.54
C THR A 36 3.08 10.71 24.02
N CYS A 37 2.26 9.76 24.45
CA CYS A 37 2.19 9.30 25.83
C CYS A 37 1.66 7.88 25.83
N PHE A 38 2.14 7.05 26.75
CA PHE A 38 1.65 5.67 26.94
C PHE A 38 0.75 5.54 28.17
N ASP A 39 0.83 6.48 29.11
CA ASP A 39 0.04 6.48 30.34
C ASP A 39 -0.29 7.93 30.78
N PRO A 40 -1.50 8.45 30.48
CA PRO A 40 -2.52 7.80 29.66
C PRO A 40 -2.09 7.71 28.18
N LEU A 41 -2.49 6.65 27.49
CA LEU A 41 -2.19 6.47 26.06
C LEU A 41 -2.75 7.64 25.24
N ARG A 42 -1.88 8.29 24.45
CA ARG A 42 -2.23 9.39 23.53
C ARG A 42 -1.65 9.13 22.16
N VAL A 43 -2.54 8.83 21.21
CA VAL A 43 -2.24 8.51 19.82
C VAL A 43 -2.93 9.52 18.90
N TYR A 44 -2.21 9.99 17.89
CA TYR A 44 -2.71 10.93 16.89
C TYR A 44 -2.49 10.32 15.51
N VAL A 45 -3.56 10.21 14.72
CA VAL A 45 -3.51 9.77 13.32
C VAL A 45 -3.48 11.02 12.45
N PHE A 46 -2.51 11.11 11.54
CA PHE A 46 -2.45 12.21 10.59
C PHE A 46 -3.60 12.07 9.58
N GLU A 47 -4.23 13.20 9.23
CA GLU A 47 -5.43 13.22 8.37
C GLU A 47 -5.15 12.77 6.93
N ASP A 48 -3.90 12.92 6.48
CA ASP A 48 -3.45 12.50 5.16
C ASP A 48 -2.44 11.34 5.25
N GLY A 49 -2.15 10.72 4.11
CA GLY A 49 -1.26 9.58 4.01
C GLY A 49 -0.73 9.42 2.60
N LEU A 50 -0.04 8.31 2.34
CA LEU A 50 0.42 7.96 1.00
C LEU A 50 -0.22 6.68 0.53
N VAL A 51 -0.80 6.70 -0.66
CA VAL A 51 -1.29 5.52 -1.35
C VAL A 51 -0.26 5.13 -2.40
N ARG A 52 0.20 3.89 -2.36
CA ARG A 52 1.34 3.43 -3.17
C ARG A 52 0.91 2.28 -4.05
N PHE A 53 1.06 2.45 -5.34
CA PHE A 53 0.66 1.46 -6.34
C PHE A 53 1.84 0.57 -6.75
N ALA A 54 1.51 -0.64 -7.15
CA ALA A 54 2.39 -1.46 -7.98
C ALA A 54 2.43 -0.87 -9.40
N THR A 55 3.50 -1.16 -10.14
CA THR A 55 3.71 -0.64 -11.50
C THR A 55 3.19 -1.55 -12.60
N GLU A 56 2.69 -2.74 -12.24
CA GLU A 56 2.09 -3.71 -13.18
C GLU A 56 0.67 -4.09 -12.75
N LYS A 57 -0.18 -4.37 -13.75
CA LYS A 57 -1.56 -4.83 -13.53
C LYS A 57 -1.59 -6.16 -12.80
N TYR A 58 -2.43 -6.25 -11.77
CA TYR A 58 -2.54 -7.40 -10.89
C TYR A 58 -3.11 -8.64 -11.61
N SER A 59 -2.50 -9.79 -11.37
CA SER A 59 -2.94 -11.11 -11.83
C SER A 59 -2.47 -12.18 -10.86
N THR A 60 -3.27 -13.22 -10.69
CA THR A 60 -2.94 -14.40 -9.86
C THR A 60 -2.52 -15.60 -10.71
N ALA A 61 -2.30 -15.43 -12.02
CA ALA A 61 -1.82 -16.50 -12.87
C ALA A 61 -0.43 -17.00 -12.41
N ASP A 62 -0.19 -18.31 -12.49
CA ASP A 62 1.07 -18.91 -12.02
C ASP A 62 2.32 -18.29 -12.67
N ALA A 63 2.21 -17.90 -13.94
CA ALA A 63 3.27 -17.23 -14.68
C ALA A 63 3.63 -15.84 -14.12
N THR A 64 2.70 -15.19 -13.42
CA THR A 64 2.87 -13.83 -12.87
C THR A 64 3.19 -13.80 -11.39
N LEU A 65 2.99 -14.89 -10.63
CA LEU A 65 3.23 -14.92 -9.17
C LEU A 65 4.66 -14.53 -8.75
N LYS A 66 5.65 -14.73 -9.62
CA LYS A 66 7.04 -14.36 -9.36
C LYS A 66 7.35 -12.88 -9.67
N LYS A 67 6.43 -12.15 -10.33
CA LYS A 67 6.62 -10.75 -10.72
C LYS A 67 6.41 -9.81 -9.54
N ARG A 68 7.51 -9.34 -8.97
CA ARG A 68 7.50 -8.51 -7.76
C ARG A 68 6.82 -7.15 -7.96
N THR A 69 7.00 -6.52 -9.11
CA THR A 69 6.40 -5.23 -9.52
C THR A 69 4.87 -5.23 -9.59
N MET A 70 4.25 -6.42 -9.60
CA MET A 70 2.80 -6.60 -9.57
C MET A 70 2.27 -6.83 -8.14
N HIS A 71 3.02 -7.58 -7.34
CA HIS A 71 2.56 -8.05 -6.03
C HIS A 71 3.06 -7.21 -4.85
N LEU A 72 4.16 -6.48 -5.05
CA LEU A 72 4.78 -5.57 -4.09
C LEU A 72 4.56 -4.12 -4.53
N THR A 73 4.04 -3.33 -3.62
CA THR A 73 3.74 -1.90 -3.76
C THR A 73 4.86 -1.03 -3.19
N ASN A 74 5.96 -1.65 -2.75
CA ASN A 74 7.11 -0.94 -2.21
C ASN A 74 7.74 -0.03 -3.28
N TYR A 75 7.89 1.25 -2.93
CA TYR A 75 8.54 2.27 -3.75
C TYR A 75 9.89 1.79 -4.30
N SER A 76 10.78 1.32 -3.42
CA SER A 76 12.15 0.95 -3.80
C SER A 76 12.21 -0.26 -4.75
N VAL A 77 11.22 -1.14 -4.72
CA VAL A 77 11.14 -2.29 -5.64
C VAL A 77 10.64 -1.83 -7.00
N ASN A 78 9.56 -1.06 -7.02
CA ASN A 78 8.97 -0.57 -8.27
C ASN A 78 9.87 0.42 -8.99
N GLN A 79 10.50 1.35 -8.27
CA GLN A 79 11.47 2.27 -8.86
C GLN A 79 12.67 1.53 -9.47
N LYS A 80 13.23 0.52 -8.79
CA LYS A 80 14.41 -0.22 -9.28
C LYS A 80 14.11 -1.12 -10.47
N LEU A 81 12.96 -1.78 -10.46
CA LEU A 81 12.62 -2.79 -11.46
C LEU A 81 11.82 -2.22 -12.63
N ASN A 82 11.17 -1.06 -12.45
CA ASN A 82 10.33 -0.43 -13.47
C ASN A 82 10.33 1.10 -13.34
N ALA A 83 11.52 1.70 -13.39
CA ALA A 83 11.70 3.16 -13.28
C ALA A 83 10.91 3.97 -14.31
N GLY A 84 10.72 3.41 -15.52
CA GLY A 84 9.98 4.06 -16.60
C GLY A 84 8.50 4.27 -16.27
N ALA A 85 7.82 3.25 -15.74
CA ALA A 85 6.43 3.38 -15.31
C ALA A 85 6.28 4.19 -14.00
N PHE A 86 7.35 4.26 -13.20
CA PHE A 86 7.34 4.95 -11.92
C PHE A 86 7.38 6.48 -12.06
N ASN A 87 8.21 7.00 -12.96
CA ASN A 87 8.52 8.43 -13.04
C ASN A 87 7.65 9.25 -14.02
N MET A 88 6.79 8.62 -14.84
CA MET A 88 6.11 9.31 -15.93
C MET A 88 4.87 10.13 -15.52
N GLU A 89 4.34 9.94 -14.31
CA GLU A 89 3.02 10.48 -13.93
C GLU A 89 2.95 10.98 -12.47
N GLU A 90 4.08 11.33 -11.85
CA GLU A 90 4.11 11.77 -10.43
C GLU A 90 3.83 13.28 -10.22
N GLU A 91 3.64 14.07 -11.28
CA GLU A 91 3.48 15.53 -11.14
C GLU A 91 2.09 15.96 -10.65
N GLU A 92 1.06 15.11 -10.77
CA GLU A 92 -0.32 15.43 -10.38
C GLU A 92 -0.86 14.41 -9.37
N ASP A 93 -1.44 14.90 -8.27
CA ASP A 93 -2.04 14.04 -7.25
C ASP A 93 -3.24 13.29 -7.80
N GLY A 94 -3.33 11.99 -7.52
CA GLY A 94 -4.31 11.10 -8.17
C GLY A 94 -3.87 10.51 -9.52
N LYS A 95 -2.63 10.76 -9.96
CA LYS A 95 -2.03 10.10 -11.13
C LYS A 95 -0.74 9.35 -10.78
N GLY A 96 -0.36 8.41 -11.65
CA GLY A 96 0.83 7.60 -11.46
C GLY A 96 0.78 6.67 -10.25
N SER A 97 1.97 6.40 -9.70
CA SER A 97 2.18 5.31 -8.74
C SER A 97 2.08 5.72 -7.25
N LYS A 98 1.80 7.00 -6.99
CA LYS A 98 1.73 7.58 -5.64
C LYS A 98 0.63 8.63 -5.56
N TRP A 99 -0.36 8.40 -4.71
CA TRP A 99 -1.42 9.38 -4.43
C TRP A 99 -1.39 9.83 -2.97
N SER A 100 -1.97 10.98 -2.66
CA SER A 100 -2.39 11.32 -1.31
C SER A 100 -3.60 10.46 -0.89
N LEU A 101 -3.86 10.39 0.42
CA LEU A 101 -5.08 9.76 0.91
C LEU A 101 -6.31 10.59 0.51
N LYS A 102 -6.16 11.91 0.40
CA LYS A 102 -7.20 12.79 -0.11
C LYS A 102 -7.61 12.44 -1.55
N ALA A 103 -6.66 12.21 -2.44
CA ALA A 103 -6.95 11.78 -3.82
C ALA A 103 -7.65 10.41 -3.85
N LEU A 104 -7.29 9.49 -2.96
CA LEU A 104 -8.02 8.22 -2.82
C LEU A 104 -9.48 8.43 -2.38
N ARG A 105 -9.73 9.32 -1.42
CA ARG A 105 -11.09 9.66 -0.99
C ARG A 105 -11.91 10.27 -2.12
N SER A 106 -11.33 11.19 -2.88
CA SER A 106 -11.97 11.75 -4.08
C SER A 106 -12.30 10.67 -5.10
N TYR A 107 -11.36 9.77 -5.39
CA TYR A 107 -11.60 8.63 -6.29
C TYR A 107 -12.75 7.74 -5.79
N PHE A 108 -12.82 7.44 -4.49
CA PHE A 108 -13.93 6.66 -3.93
C PHE A 108 -15.27 7.38 -4.13
N ALA A 109 -15.34 8.67 -3.81
CA ALA A 109 -16.55 9.47 -3.98
C ALA A 109 -17.01 9.55 -5.44
N GLU A 110 -16.09 9.76 -6.38
CA GLU A 110 -16.36 9.78 -7.83
C GLU A 110 -16.87 8.44 -8.36
N ASN A 111 -16.47 7.33 -7.74
CA ASN A 111 -16.94 5.98 -8.07
C ASN A 111 -18.14 5.53 -7.23
N GLY A 112 -18.75 6.42 -6.43
CA GLY A 112 -19.92 6.11 -5.60
C GLY A 112 -19.63 5.18 -4.42
N LEU A 113 -18.39 5.11 -3.96
CA LEU A 113 -17.94 4.30 -2.83
C LEU A 113 -17.78 5.17 -1.59
N ASP A 114 -18.28 4.68 -0.45
CA ASP A 114 -18.06 5.33 0.84
C ASP A 114 -16.70 4.90 1.42
N PHE A 115 -15.85 5.88 1.73
CA PHE A 115 -14.54 5.66 2.32
C PHE A 115 -14.58 5.62 3.86
N GLU A 116 -15.64 6.11 4.49
CA GLU A 116 -15.69 6.25 5.95
C GLU A 116 -15.56 4.90 6.68
N PRO A 117 -16.22 3.80 6.24
CA PRO A 117 -16.05 2.49 6.87
C PRO A 117 -14.61 1.97 6.82
N VAL A 118 -13.85 2.33 5.78
CA VAL A 118 -12.43 1.98 5.67
C VAL A 118 -11.61 2.77 6.70
N TRP A 119 -11.94 4.05 6.88
CA TRP A 119 -11.25 4.92 7.82
C TRP A 119 -11.52 4.56 9.28
N GLU A 120 -12.75 4.20 9.62
CA GLU A 120 -13.11 3.69 10.95
C GLU A 120 -12.31 2.42 11.30
N GLN A 121 -12.16 1.49 10.35
CA GLN A 121 -11.33 0.29 10.54
C GLN A 121 -9.84 0.63 10.75
N VAL A 122 -9.32 1.66 10.08
CA VAL A 122 -7.94 2.12 10.30
C VAL A 122 -7.77 2.64 11.73
N HIS A 123 -8.69 3.47 12.23
CA HIS A 123 -8.62 3.96 13.61
C HIS A 123 -8.71 2.84 14.64
N ASP A 124 -9.60 1.88 14.42
CA ASP A 124 -9.75 0.70 15.27
C ASP A 124 -8.47 -0.16 15.32
N ILE A 125 -7.80 -0.38 14.17
CA ILE A 125 -6.51 -1.09 14.11
C ILE A 125 -5.39 -0.33 14.82
N VAL A 126 -5.39 1.01 14.79
CA VAL A 126 -4.35 1.82 15.41
C VAL A 126 -4.43 1.80 16.95
N VAL A 127 -5.63 1.61 17.51
CA VAL A 127 -5.85 1.63 18.95
C VAL A 127 -5.78 0.23 19.59
N LYS A 128 -6.01 -0.83 18.81
CA LYS A 128 -5.97 -2.24 19.24
C LYS A 128 -4.54 -2.77 19.43
#